data_AF-J3HWQ0-F1
#
_entry.id   AF-J3HWQ0-F1
#
_cell.length_a   1.000
_cell.length_b   1.000
_cell.length_c   1.000
_cell.angle_alpha   90.00
_cell.angle_beta   90.00
_cell.angle_gamma   90.00
#
_symmetry.space_group_name_H-M   'P 1'
#
loop_
_entity.id
_entity.type
_entity.pdbx_description
1 polymer ?
#
loop_
_entity_poly.entity_id
_entity_poly.type
_entity_poly.pdbx_seq_one_letter_code
_entity_poly.pdbx_strand_id
1 'polypeptide(L)'
;MTKFYVSYKQESQPAMVELALEVDEPALSCDIVMRALARHLDPSVEWPFAVNPVDCPADADLGERAARLSRSLAERRYLKLAYVTYRPAGTVLEFTC
;
A
#
# COMPACT_ATOMS: atom_id res chain seq x y z
N MET A 1 -3.38 -8.77 -14.34
CA MET A 1 -3.07 -7.43 -13.85
C MET A 1 -4.16 -6.98 -12.90
N THR A 2 -3.77 -6.58 -11.70
CA THR A 2 -4.66 -6.16 -10.63
C THR A 2 -4.64 -4.63 -10.54
N LYS A 3 -5.82 -4.02 -10.68
CA LYS A 3 -6.00 -2.56 -10.64
C LYS A 3 -6.49 -2.14 -9.27
N PHE A 4 -6.02 -0.99 -8.80
CA PHE A 4 -6.42 -0.44 -7.50
C PHE A 4 -6.25 1.07 -7.47
N TYR A 5 -6.93 1.70 -6.52
CA TYR A 5 -6.77 3.10 -6.21
C TYR A 5 -6.00 3.24 -4.90
N VAL A 6 -5.03 4.14 -4.86
CA VAL A 6 -4.30 4.52 -3.66
C VAL A 6 -4.60 5.97 -3.36
N SER A 7 -5.10 6.24 -2.15
CA SER A 7 -5.22 7.60 -1.65
C SER A 7 -4.15 7.83 -0.59
N TYR A 8 -3.30 8.85 -0.78
CA TYR A 8 -2.20 9.13 0.13
C TYR A 8 -2.04 10.63 0.36
N LYS A 9 -1.35 10.96 1.46
CA LYS A 9 -0.94 12.32 1.81
C LYS A 9 0.51 12.29 2.24
N GLN A 10 1.36 13.04 1.55
CA GLN A 10 2.75 13.26 1.97
C GLN A 10 2.81 14.26 3.12
N GLU A 11 3.81 14.13 4.00
CA GLU A 11 4.03 15.05 5.12
C GLU A 11 4.27 16.49 4.67
N SER A 12 4.87 16.67 3.48
CA SER A 12 5.14 17.98 2.88
C SER A 12 3.94 18.60 2.17
N GLN A 13 2.84 17.86 1.98
CA GLN A 13 1.69 18.30 1.18
C GLN A 13 0.40 18.36 2.01
N PRO A 14 -0.40 19.43 1.89
CA PRO A 14 -1.63 19.54 2.65
C PRO A 14 -2.78 18.68 2.09
N ALA A 15 -2.79 18.46 0.77
CA ALA A 15 -3.86 17.78 0.05
C ALA A 15 -3.68 16.26 0.00
N MET A 16 -4.79 15.54 -0.03
CA MET A 16 -4.82 14.11 -0.34
C MET A 16 -4.81 13.93 -1.86
N VAL A 17 -4.03 12.97 -2.33
CA VAL A 17 -3.93 12.59 -3.74
C VAL A 17 -4.49 11.19 -3.90
N GLU A 18 -5.35 10.97 -4.91
CA GLU A 18 -5.79 9.65 -5.32
C GLU A 18 -5.16 9.28 -6.67
N LEU A 19 -4.60 8.07 -6.77
CA LEU A 19 -3.97 7.54 -7.97
C LEU A 19 -4.54 6.16 -8.30
N ALA A 20 -4.76 5.90 -9.58
CA ALA A 20 -5.01 4.56 -10.08
C ALA A 20 -3.67 3.89 -10.43
N LEU A 21 -3.43 2.70 -9.89
CA LEU A 21 -2.24 1.90 -10.14
C LEU A 21 -2.62 0.49 -10.61
N GLU A 22 -1.70 -0.14 -11.32
CA GLU A 22 -1.84 -1.48 -11.87
C GLU A 22 -0.56 -2.27 -11.63
N VAL A 23 -0.72 -3.52 -11.19
CA VAL A 23 0.38 -4.43 -10.87
C VAL A 23 0.10 -5.82 -11.45
N ASP A 24 1.16 -6.61 -11.68
CA ASP A 24 1.03 -7.95 -12.26
C ASP A 24 0.66 -9.02 -11.22
N GLU A 25 0.79 -8.71 -9.93
CA GLU A 25 0.49 -9.63 -8.84
C GLU A 25 -1.01 -9.99 -8.77
N PRO A 26 -1.35 -11.26 -8.45
CA PRO A 26 -2.72 -11.75 -8.44
C PRO A 26 -3.54 -11.29 -7.23
N ALA A 27 -2.87 -10.83 -6.17
CA ALA A 27 -3.48 -10.33 -4.94
C ALA A 27 -2.82 -9.02 -4.54
N LEU A 28 -3.56 -8.16 -3.84
CA LEU A 28 -3.02 -6.94 -3.26
C LEU A 28 -2.69 -7.18 -1.80
N SER A 29 -1.45 -6.89 -1.44
CA SER A 29 -1.03 -6.74 -0.05
C SER A 29 -0.57 -5.30 0.19
N CYS A 30 -0.47 -4.91 1.46
CA CYS A 30 0.09 -3.61 1.83
C CYS A 30 1.49 -3.39 1.23
N ASP A 31 2.37 -4.39 1.29
CA ASP A 31 3.73 -4.29 0.77
C ASP A 31 3.75 -4.07 -0.77
N ILE A 32 2.87 -4.75 -1.52
CA ILE A 32 2.73 -4.55 -2.97
C ILE A 32 2.30 -3.12 -3.29
N VAL A 33 1.30 -2.62 -2.56
CA VAL A 33 0.76 -1.26 -2.72
C VAL A 33 1.85 -0.22 -2.44
N MET A 34 2.61 -0.40 -1.37
CA MET A 34 3.68 0.53 -0.98
C MET A 34 4.81 0.55 -2.01
N ARG A 35 5.23 -0.61 -2.53
CA ARG A 35 6.23 -0.69 -3.61
C ARG A 35 5.72 -0.03 -4.90
N ALA A 36 4.47 -0.28 -5.27
CA ALA A 36 3.88 0.31 -6.49
C ALA A 36 3.78 1.84 -6.37
N LEU A 37 3.34 2.34 -5.22
CA LEU A 37 3.32 3.77 -4.93
C LEU A 37 4.72 4.37 -4.97
N ALA A 38 5.71 3.70 -4.37
CA ALA A 38 7.10 4.14 -4.39
C ALA A 38 7.64 4.29 -5.82
N ARG A 39 7.42 3.27 -6.66
CA ARG A 39 7.84 3.30 -8.07
C ARG A 39 7.15 4.40 -8.87
N HIS A 40 5.91 4.76 -8.50
CA HIS A 40 5.23 5.90 -9.10
C HIS A 40 5.82 7.24 -8.66
N LEU A 41 6.11 7.39 -7.36
CA LEU A 41 6.66 8.63 -6.80
C LEU A 41 8.10 8.90 -7.24
N ASP A 42 8.93 7.86 -7.26
CA ASP A 42 10.31 7.91 -7.74
C ASP A 42 10.69 6.59 -8.42
N PRO A 43 10.60 6.52 -9.77
CA PRO A 43 10.92 5.31 -10.51
C PRO A 43 12.42 4.97 -10.54
N SER A 44 13.28 5.90 -10.14
CA SER A 44 14.73 5.72 -10.17
C SER A 44 15.28 4.99 -8.94
N VAL A 45 14.48 4.91 -7.88
CA VAL A 45 14.88 4.35 -6.59
C VAL A 45 14.38 2.92 -6.44
N GLU A 46 15.30 2.01 -6.13
CA GLU A 46 14.97 0.61 -5.84
C GLU A 46 14.24 0.50 -4.49
N TRP A 47 13.22 -0.36 -4.44
CA TRP A 47 12.44 -0.57 -3.22
C TRP A 47 13.25 -1.38 -2.19
N PRO A 48 13.57 -0.82 -1.02
CA PRO A 48 14.54 -1.44 -0.10
C PRO A 48 13.90 -2.46 0.85
N PHE A 49 12.58 -2.64 0.81
CA PHE A 49 11.85 -3.51 1.72
C PHE A 49 11.47 -4.83 1.06
N ALA A 50 11.47 -5.91 1.84
CA ALA A 50 10.94 -7.19 1.41
C ALA A 50 9.44 -7.07 1.11
N VAL A 51 8.98 -7.66 -0.01
CA VAL A 51 7.57 -7.66 -0.40
C VAL A 51 6.95 -9.01 -0.11
N ASN A 52 5.97 -9.06 0.78
CA ASN A 52 5.13 -10.24 0.95
C ASN A 52 3.85 -10.07 0.11
N PRO A 53 3.62 -10.91 -0.92
CA PRO A 53 2.46 -10.77 -1.79
C PRO A 53 1.14 -11.20 -1.15
N VAL A 54 1.20 -11.83 0.03
CA VAL A 54 0.04 -12.31 0.77
C VAL A 54 -0.22 -11.38 1.94
N ASP A 55 -1.48 -11.03 2.17
CA ASP A 55 -1.89 -10.32 3.38
C ASP A 55 -1.56 -11.10 4.64
N CYS A 56 -1.56 -10.40 5.79
CA CYS A 56 -1.36 -11.05 7.07
C CYS A 56 -2.53 -12.01 7.34
N PRO A 57 -2.29 -13.32 7.52
CA PRO A 57 -3.34 -14.26 7.84
C PRO A 57 -4.09 -13.87 9.12
N ALA A 58 -5.38 -14.17 9.19
CA ALA A 58 -6.20 -13.87 10.36
C ALA A 58 -5.73 -14.63 11.62
N ASP A 59 -5.09 -15.77 11.45
CA ASP A 59 -4.51 -16.63 12.49
C ASP A 59 -3.01 -16.40 12.72
N ALA A 60 -2.40 -15.43 12.04
CA ALA A 60 -0.99 -15.11 12.21
C ALA A 60 -0.65 -14.79 13.67
N ASP A 61 0.48 -15.30 14.14
CA ASP A 61 0.95 -15.06 15.49
C ASP A 61 1.32 -13.59 15.72
N LEU A 62 1.49 -13.21 17.00
CA LEU A 62 1.83 -11.83 17.37
C LEU A 62 3.19 -11.38 16.83
N GLY A 63 4.14 -12.29 16.67
CA GLY A 63 5.46 -11.99 16.14
C GLY A 63 5.42 -11.63 14.66
N GLU A 64 4.71 -12.42 13.85
CA GLU A 64 4.48 -12.12 12.44
C GLU A 64 3.72 -10.81 12.26
N ARG A 65 2.65 -10.59 13.02
CA ARG A 65 1.89 -9.33 13.01
C ARG A 65 2.77 -8.13 13.35
N ALA A 66 3.61 -8.25 14.37
CA ALA A 66 4.52 -7.18 14.77
C ALA A 66 5.58 -6.90 13.69
N ALA A 67 6.15 -7.95 13.07
CA ALA A 67 7.11 -7.80 11.98
C ALA A 67 6.50 -7.11 10.75
N ARG A 68 5.28 -7.51 10.37
CA ARG A 68 4.55 -6.88 9.26
C ARG A 68 4.20 -5.43 9.55
N LEU A 69 3.67 -5.14 10.75
CA LEU A 69 3.38 -3.77 11.17
C LEU A 69 4.64 -2.90 11.17
N SER A 70 5.75 -3.41 11.71
CA SER A 70 7.03 -2.71 11.73
C SER A 70 7.51 -2.35 10.33
N ARG A 71 7.40 -3.30 9.38
CA ARG A 71 7.72 -3.06 7.97
C ARG A 71 6.83 -1.99 7.35
N SER A 72 5.51 -2.11 7.45
CA SER A 72 4.58 -1.12 6.87
C SER A 72 4.79 0.29 7.46
N LEU A 73 5.14 0.39 8.74
CA LEU A 73 5.51 1.67 9.36
C LEU A 73 6.83 2.22 8.81
N ALA A 74 7.83 1.38 8.57
CA ALA A 74 9.10 1.78 7.98
C ALA A 74 8.92 2.24 6.53
N GLU A 75 8.14 1.51 5.73
CA GLU A 75 7.77 1.89 4.36
C GLU A 75 7.06 3.24 4.32
N ARG A 76 6.10 3.47 5.23
CA ARG A 76 5.38 4.74 5.33
C ARG A 76 6.31 5.91 5.63
N ARG A 77 7.26 5.73 6.56
CA ARG A 77 8.26 6.75 6.89
C ARG A 77 9.22 7.01 5.73
N TYR A 78 9.65 5.95 5.05
CA TYR A 78 10.53 6.04 3.89
C TYR A 78 9.91 6.89 2.77
N LEU A 79 8.62 6.70 2.50
CA LEU A 79 7.86 7.49 1.53
C LEU A 79 7.35 8.84 2.07
N LYS A 80 7.66 9.19 3.33
CA LYS A 80 7.21 10.43 4.01
C LYS A 80 5.70 10.62 3.92
N LEU A 81 4.95 9.56 4.18
CA LEU A 81 3.48 9.57 4.11
C LEU A 81 2.87 9.81 5.49
N ALA A 82 2.05 10.86 5.59
CA ALA A 82 1.20 11.09 6.74
C ALA A 82 0.02 10.11 6.76
N TYR A 83 -0.52 9.79 5.57
CA TYR A 83 -1.67 8.90 5.40
C TYR A 83 -1.54 8.10 4.10
N VAL A 84 -2.03 6.86 4.12
CA VAL A 84 -2.18 6.01 2.93
C VAL A 84 -3.34 5.04 3.15
N THR A 85 -4.15 4.86 2.11
CA THR A 85 -5.19 3.84 2.02
C THR A 85 -5.23 3.33 0.58
N TYR A 86 -5.75 2.13 0.38
CA TYR A 86 -5.93 1.58 -0.95
C TYR A 86 -7.22 0.77 -1.04
N ARG A 87 -7.74 0.67 -2.26
CA ARG A 87 -8.92 -0.12 -2.58
C ARG A 87 -8.74 -0.82 -3.93
N PRO A 88 -9.01 -2.14 -4.04
CA PRO A 88 -9.05 -2.81 -5.33
C PRO A 88 -10.09 -2.16 -6.25
N ALA A 89 -9.81 -2.10 -7.54
CA ALA A 89 -10.79 -1.65 -8.53
C ALA A 89 -11.93 -2.68 -8.63
N GLY A 90 -13.18 -2.20 -8.58
CA GLY A 90 -14.38 -3.06 -8.63
C GLY A 90 -14.98 -3.41 -7.27
N THR A 91 -14.30 -3.12 -6.15
CA THR A 91 -14.84 -3.33 -4.79
C THR A 91 -15.55 -2.08 -4.27
N VAL A 92 -16.54 -1.58 -5.02
CA VAL A 92 -17.48 -0.57 -4.49
C VAL A 92 -18.76 -1.29 -4.13
N LEU A 93 -18.95 -1.58 -2.85
CA LEU A 93 -20.28 -1.87 -2.33
C LEU A 93 -21.04 -0.55 -2.30
N GLU A 94 -21.88 -0.34 -3.30
CA GLU A 94 -22.78 0.80 -3.37
C GLU A 94 -23.86 0.61 -2.30
N PHE A 95 -23.77 1.36 -1.20
CA PHE A 95 -24.84 1.43 -0.22
C PHE A 95 -25.75 2.59 -0.58
N THR A 96 -26.96 2.26 -1.04
CA THR A 96 -28.04 3.23 -1.23
C THR A 96 -28.84 3.28 0.08
N CYS A 97 -28.88 4.46 0.71
CA CYS A 97 -29.76 4.75 1.84
C CYS A 97 -31.03 5.44 1.35
#